data_AF-A0A3B8V6Q2-F1
#
_entry.id   AF-A0A3B8V6Q2-F1
#
_cell.length_a   1.000
_cell.length_b   1.000
_cell.length_c   1.000
_cell.angle_alpha   90.00
_cell.angle_beta   90.00
_cell.angle_gamma   90.00
#
_symmetry.space_group_name_H-M   'P 1'
#
loop_
_entity.id
_entity.type
_entity.pdbx_description
1 polymer ?
#
loop_
_entity_poly.entity_id
_entity_poly.type
_entity_poly.pdbx_seq_one_letter_code
_entity_poly.pdbx_strand_id
1 'polypeptide(L)' 'MRYAALISYDGTEFAGWQRQKNAVSVQEVLENALKTAFHKEITVTASGRTDAGVHA' A
#
# COMPACT_ATOMS: atom_id res chain seq x y z
N MET A 1 3.70 -4.86 19.14
CA MET A 1 2.24 -4.87 18.94
C MET A 1 1.95 -4.99 17.45
N ARG A 2 0.93 -5.74 17.04
CA ARG A 2 0.50 -5.86 15.64
C ARG A 2 -0.93 -5.35 15.53
N TYR A 3 -1.23 -4.67 14.43
CA TYR A 3 -2.55 -4.15 14.12
C TYR A 3 -3.02 -4.74 12.79
N ALA A 4 -4.33 -4.94 12.67
CA ALA A 4 -4.99 -5.21 11.41
C ALA A 4 -5.86 -4.01 11.06
N ALA A 5 -5.94 -3.67 9.78
CA ALA A 5 -6.77 -2.60 9.26
C ALA A 5 -7.43 -3.08 7.96
N LEU A 6 -8.67 -2.62 7.75
CA LEU A 6 -9.30 -2.68 6.45
C LEU A 6 -9.02 -1.35 5.74
N ILE A 7 -8.74 -1.44 4.44
CA ILE A 7 -8.44 -0.28 3.60
C ILE A 7 -9.24 -0.42 2.31
N SER A 8 -9.50 0.70 1.67
CA SER A 8 -10.08 0.76 0.33
C SER A 8 -9.27 1.73 -0.53
N TYR A 9 -9.16 1.45 -1.82
CA TYR A 9 -8.48 2.33 -2.77
C TYR A 9 -9.02 2.16 -4.19
N ASP A 10 -8.95 3.26 -4.95
CA ASP A 10 -9.08 3.22 -6.39
C ASP A 10 -7.74 2.82 -7.01
N GLY A 11 -7.69 1.67 -7.70
CA GLY A 11 -6.47 1.13 -8.28
C GLY A 11 -6.03 1.78 -9.59
N THR A 12 -6.83 2.68 -10.18
CA THR A 12 -6.65 3.18 -11.57
C THR A 12 -5.23 3.70 -11.85
N GLU A 13 -4.66 4.49 -10.94
CA GLU A 13 -3.34 5.12 -11.10
C GLU A 13 -2.19 4.30 -10.48
N PHE A 14 -2.47 3.08 -10.03
CA PHE A 14 -1.49 2.24 -9.35
C PHE A 14 -1.12 1.01 -10.17
N ALA A 15 0.17 0.66 -10.14
CA ALA A 15 0.67 -0.60 -10.68
C ALA A 15 0.39 -1.79 -9.74
N GLY A 16 -0.78 -1.79 -9.11
CA GLY A 16 -1.24 -2.81 -8.18
C GLY A 16 -0.76 -2.60 -6.74
N TRP A 17 -0.95 -3.64 -5.93
CA TRP A 17 -0.65 -3.57 -4.51
C TRP A 17 0.85 -3.44 -4.21
N GLN A 18 1.64 -4.40 -4.67
CA GLN A 18 3.01 -4.62 -4.18
C GLN A 18 3.98 -3.56 -4.72
N ARG A 19 4.92 -3.12 -3.86
CA ARG A 19 6.01 -2.21 -4.23
C ARG A 19 6.79 -2.71 -5.46
N GLN A 20 7.07 -1.79 -6.37
CA GLN A 20 7.87 -2.03 -7.57
C GLN A 20 8.92 -0.92 -7.74
N LYS A 21 9.97 -1.18 -8.51
CA LYS A 21 11.06 -0.19 -8.70
C LYS A 21 10.69 0.97 -9.61
N ASN A 22 9.80 0.73 -10.57
CA ASN A 22 9.58 1.61 -11.73
C ASN A 22 8.13 2.10 -11.83
N ALA A 23 7.30 1.86 -10.83
CA ALA A 23 5.89 2.23 -10.85
C ALA A 23 5.35 2.40 -9.43
N VAL A 24 4.45 3.36 -9.26
CA VAL A 24 3.81 3.66 -7.97
C VAL A 24 2.85 2.53 -7.61
N SER A 25 2.94 2.06 -6.36
CA SER A 25 2.08 0.99 -5.84
C SER A 25 1.28 1.45 -4.61
N VAL A 26 0.18 0.77 -4.32
CA VAL A 26 -0.65 1.08 -3.15
C VAL A 26 0.13 0.87 -1.85
N GLN A 27 0.91 -0.21 -1.75
CA GLN A 27 1.76 -0.48 -0.59
C GLN A 27 2.78 0.63 -0.35
N GLU A 28 3.43 1.15 -1.40
CA GLU A 28 4.39 2.25 -1.26
C GLU A 28 3.73 3.51 -0.70
N VAL A 29 2.60 3.92 -1.28
CA VAL A 29 1.88 5.12 -0.83
C VAL A 29 1.39 4.98 0.60
N LEU A 30 0.85 3.83 0.97
CA LEU A 30 0.40 3.56 2.34
C LEU A 30 1.56 3.60 3.34
N GLU A 31 2.67 2.92 3.03
CA GLU A 31 3.85 2.90 3.91
C GLU A 31 4.47 4.31 4.05
N ASN A 32 4.50 5.11 2.98
CA ASN A 32 4.97 6.50 3.02
C ASN A 32 4.04 7.41 3.86
N ALA A 33 2.72 7.22 3.76
CA ALA A 33 1.74 7.94 4.57
C ALA A 33 1.89 7.58 6.06
N LEU A 34 2.06 6.29 6.38
CA LEU A 34 2.31 5.82 7.74
C LEU A 34 3.65 6.36 8.27
N LYS A 35 4.71 6.37 7.46
CA LYS A 35 5.99 6.97 7.83
C LYS A 35 5.86 8.44 8.19
N THR A 36 5.07 9.19 7.41
CA THR A 36 4.79 10.60 7.66
C THR A 36 4.02 10.80 8.96
N ALA A 37 2.97 10.00 9.19
CA ALA A 37 2.10 10.11 10.37
C ALA A 37 2.79 9.69 11.68
N PHE A 38 3.68 8.69 11.63
CA PHE A 38 4.29 8.09 12.82
C PHE A 38 5.78 8.40 12.97
N HIS A 39 6.36 9.17 12.05
CA HIS A 39 7.80 9.51 12.01
C HIS A 39 8.72 8.28 12.09
N LYS A 40 8.29 7.16 11.52
CA LYS A 40 9.00 5.87 11.59
C LYS A 40 8.69 5.01 10.36
N GLU A 41 9.68 4.27 9.88
CA GLU A 41 9.48 3.23 8.86
C GLU A 41 8.50 2.15 9.36
N ILE A 42 7.39 1.97 8.64
CA ILE A 42 6.37 0.94 8.92
C ILE A 42 6.19 0.09 7.67
N THR A 43 6.37 -1.21 7.80
CA THR A 43 6.11 -2.18 6.73
C THR A 43 4.72 -2.78 6.89
N VAL A 44 3.96 -2.82 5.80
CA VAL A 44 2.61 -3.40 5.76
C VAL A 44 2.66 -4.79 5.12
N THR A 45 1.94 -5.73 5.71
CA THR A 45 1.65 -7.05 5.11
C THR A 45 0.19 -7.08 4.72
N ALA A 46 -0.11 -7.42 3.46
CA ALA A 46 -1.47 -7.54 2.97
C ALA A 46 -2.02 -8.95 3.10
N SER A 47 -3.35 -9.06 3.12
CA SER A 47 -4.06 -10.34 3.02
C SER A 47 -3.97 -10.94 1.61
N GLY A 48 -3.79 -10.11 0.58
CA GLY A 48 -3.66 -10.50 -0.82
C GLY A 48 -3.01 -9.42 -1.66
N ARG A 49 -2.67 -9.76 -2.91
CA ARG A 49 -2.14 -8.83 -3.90
C ARG A 49 -3.21 -8.53 -4.94
N THR A 50 -3.19 -7.31 -5.46
CA THR A 50 -3.97 -6.89 -6.62
C THR A 50 -3.04 -6.50 -7.77
N ASP A 51 -3.51 -6.72 -8.99
CA ASP A 51 -2.84 -6.29 -10.21
C ASP A 51 -3.07 -4.80 -10.49
N ALA A 52 -2.35 -4.25 -11.48
CA ALA A 52 -2.50 -2.85 -11.89
C ALA A 52 -3.95 -2.52 -12.27
N GLY A 53 -4.45 -1.37 -11.82
CA GLY A 53 -5.81 -0.93 -12.08
C GLY A 53 -6.91 -1.56 -11.22
N VAL A 54 -6.62 -2.61 -10.43
CA VAL A 54 -7.65 -3.30 -9.63
C VAL A 54 -7.96 -2.52 -8.34
N HIS A 55 -9.25 -2.33 -8.06
CA HIS A 55 -9.73 -1.68 -6.83
C HIS A 55 -9.94 -2.69 -5.69
N ALA A 56 -9.87 -2.22 -4.44
CA ALA A 56 -10.19 -3.02 -3.26
C ALA A 56 -10.71 -2.14 -2.11
#